data_AF-A0A4R5DFM6-F1
#
_entry.id   AF-A0A4R5DFM6-F1
#
_cell.length_a   1.000
_cell.length_b   1.000
_cell.length_c   1.000
_cell.angle_alpha   90.00
_cell.angle_beta   90.00
_cell.angle_gamma   90.00
#
_symmetry.space_group_name_H-M   'P 1'
#
loop_
_entity.id
_entity.type
_entity.pdbx_description
1 polymer ?
#
loop_
_entity_poly.entity_id
_entity_poly.type
_entity_poly.pdbx_seq_one_letter_code
_entity_poly.pdbx_strand_id
1 'polypeptide(L)'
;MQKLVPKLMSVILMAVMFTLVSSCDDDNDSPVFPFHAEIYNTLQGKQVAFQGLTHSAVSWSWDFGDGKTSTEQNPVHVYTAGGYYVAKLTAKDSKGETITKSVNLAVDLRPYDYLVGDHTTAGYAGKKWKLTKAHTAAGDYLANADATFTSATPYNPIPDGIFATSTFNMGAIYDDTYTFFYDGKYVHDVKADGAAFGGLVYQIATGGYPANVLVGNATYGLCIAKYTPQANAKFTFVESEDFKVSSAYTSAGLTFKGTKTLDFSGTEFIGFRDFQRKVVMRSISNTRMQLIMFMAASDKAVGVNTHALILSFEAVKE
;
A
#
# COMPACT_ATOMS: atom_id res chain seq x y z
N MET A 1 63.71 28.58 -51.36
CA MET A 1 64.01 27.71 -52.53
C MET A 1 63.13 26.47 -52.38
N GLN A 2 62.01 26.37 -53.12
CA GLN A 2 61.86 25.55 -54.36
C GLN A 2 62.23 24.07 -54.10
N LYS A 3 61.42 23.02 -54.30
CA LYS A 3 60.29 22.67 -55.22
C LYS A 3 59.44 21.57 -54.50
N LEU A 4 58.11 21.44 -54.60
CA LEU A 4 57.18 21.15 -55.71
C LEU A 4 57.40 19.82 -56.49
N VAL A 5 56.69 18.72 -56.10
CA VAL A 5 55.61 17.96 -56.84
C VAL A 5 56.00 17.26 -58.20
N PRO A 6 55.22 16.41 -58.95
CA PRO A 6 54.10 15.41 -58.77
C PRO A 6 54.39 14.00 -59.41
N LYS A 7 53.52 12.97 -59.37
CA LYS A 7 52.48 12.54 -60.39
C LYS A 7 52.12 11.05 -60.12
N LEU A 8 51.05 10.39 -60.58
CA LEU A 8 49.66 10.66 -60.99
C LEU A 8 49.09 9.27 -61.44
N MET A 9 47.91 8.88 -60.91
CA MET A 9 46.83 8.02 -61.48
C MET A 9 47.03 6.63 -62.17
N SER A 10 46.22 5.66 -61.67
CA SER A 10 45.26 4.70 -62.33
C SER A 10 45.77 3.70 -63.41
N VAL A 11 45.38 2.41 -63.48
CA VAL A 11 44.05 1.82 -63.80
C VAL A 11 43.99 0.29 -63.51
N ILE A 12 42.78 -0.17 -63.19
CA ILE A 12 42.10 -1.48 -62.98
C ILE A 12 42.40 -2.62 -64.00
N LEU A 13 42.38 -3.91 -63.58
CA LEU A 13 41.44 -4.98 -64.05
C LEU A 13 41.60 -6.33 -63.30
N MET A 14 40.45 -6.89 -62.91
CA MET A 14 40.20 -8.11 -62.11
C MET A 14 39.79 -9.27 -63.03
N ALA A 15 40.27 -10.50 -62.78
CA ALA A 15 39.70 -11.72 -63.36
C ALA A 15 39.80 -12.90 -62.38
N VAL A 16 38.65 -13.54 -62.20
CA VAL A 16 38.28 -14.53 -61.17
C VAL A 16 38.53 -15.94 -61.69
N MET A 17 39.08 -16.82 -60.85
CA MET A 17 38.99 -18.27 -61.05
C MET A 17 38.82 -18.94 -59.69
N PHE A 18 37.57 -19.22 -59.34
CA PHE A 18 37.20 -19.99 -58.14
C PHE A 18 36.58 -21.30 -58.61
N THR A 19 37.31 -22.40 -58.41
CA THR A 19 36.88 -23.75 -58.72
C THR A 19 35.83 -24.19 -57.70
N LEU A 20 34.70 -24.69 -58.22
CA LEU A 20 33.63 -25.34 -57.48
C LEU A 20 34.17 -26.56 -56.71
N VAL A 21 33.97 -26.58 -55.40
CA VAL A 21 33.82 -27.81 -54.63
C VAL A 21 32.44 -27.78 -54.00
N SER A 22 31.58 -28.65 -54.53
CA SER A 22 30.23 -28.91 -54.07
C SER A 22 30.27 -29.72 -52.78
N SER A 23 29.89 -29.11 -51.67
CA SER A 23 29.30 -29.78 -50.52
C SER A 23 28.40 -28.79 -49.80
N CYS A 24 27.21 -28.56 -50.35
CA CYS A 24 26.12 -28.00 -49.56
C CYS A 24 25.58 -29.17 -48.74
N ASP A 25 26.20 -29.44 -47.59
CA ASP A 25 25.43 -29.97 -46.47
C ASP A 25 24.60 -28.78 -45.98
N ASP A 26 23.39 -28.65 -46.54
CA ASP A 26 22.33 -27.93 -45.88
C ASP A 26 21.95 -28.75 -44.63
N ASP A 27 22.80 -28.69 -43.59
CA ASP A 27 22.35 -28.94 -42.24
C ASP A 27 21.32 -27.85 -41.95
N ASN A 28 20.08 -28.15 -42.30
CA ASN A 28 18.90 -27.43 -41.86
C ASN A 28 18.72 -27.67 -40.35
N ASP A 29 19.70 -27.25 -39.56
CA ASP A 29 19.60 -27.13 -38.10
C ASP A 29 18.77 -25.89 -37.80
N SER A 30 17.52 -25.92 -38.25
CA SER A 30 16.51 -24.96 -37.82
C SER A 30 16.42 -25.09 -36.30
N PRO A 31 16.59 -24.00 -35.54
CA PRO A 31 16.62 -24.08 -34.08
C PRO A 31 15.34 -24.73 -33.57
N VAL A 32 15.48 -25.89 -32.91
CA VAL A 32 14.36 -26.57 -32.24
C VAL A 32 14.08 -25.81 -30.95
N PHE A 33 12.99 -25.04 -30.94
CA PHE A 33 12.52 -24.39 -29.74
C PHE A 33 11.72 -25.40 -28.90
N PRO A 34 11.98 -25.50 -27.58
CA PRO A 34 11.19 -26.37 -26.71
C PRO A 34 9.75 -25.86 -26.60
N PHE A 35 8.84 -26.77 -26.22
CA PHE A 35 7.48 -26.39 -25.86
C PHE A 35 7.52 -25.32 -24.75
N HIS A 36 6.81 -24.21 -24.94
CA HIS A 36 6.87 -23.06 -24.04
C HIS A 36 5.55 -22.29 -24.00
N ALA A 37 5.29 -21.62 -22.88
CA ALA A 37 4.15 -20.73 -22.69
C ALA A 37 4.52 -19.56 -21.76
N GLU A 38 3.97 -18.38 -22.03
CA GLU A 38 4.05 -17.17 -21.22
C GLU A 38 2.71 -16.42 -21.21
N ILE A 39 2.50 -15.61 -20.18
CA ILE A 39 1.32 -14.76 -20.04
C ILE A 39 1.75 -13.30 -20.05
N TYR A 40 1.15 -12.53 -20.94
CA TYR A 40 1.14 -11.07 -20.87
C TYR A 40 -0.30 -10.60 -20.68
N ASN A 41 -0.47 -9.45 -20.02
CA ASN A 41 -1.79 -8.88 -19.83
C ASN A 41 -1.77 -7.35 -19.83
N THR A 42 -2.89 -6.77 -20.25
CA THR A 42 -3.19 -5.34 -20.08
C THR A 42 -4.48 -5.22 -19.28
N LEU A 43 -4.52 -4.29 -18.34
CA LEU A 43 -5.64 -4.11 -17.42
C LEU A 43 -6.21 -2.70 -17.56
N GLN A 44 -7.53 -2.61 -17.69
CA GLN A 44 -8.28 -1.35 -17.70
C GLN A 44 -9.54 -1.49 -16.85
N GLY A 45 -9.53 -0.89 -15.66
CA GLY A 45 -10.62 -1.06 -14.68
C GLY A 45 -10.81 -2.54 -14.34
N LYS A 46 -11.97 -3.09 -14.71
CA LYS A 46 -12.34 -4.49 -14.49
C LYS A 46 -12.04 -5.42 -15.67
N GLN A 47 -11.58 -4.90 -16.80
CA GLN A 47 -11.31 -5.68 -18.00
C GLN A 47 -9.82 -5.98 -18.11
N VAL A 48 -9.49 -7.24 -18.39
CA VAL A 48 -8.13 -7.71 -18.63
C VAL A 48 -8.06 -8.38 -19.99
N ALA A 49 -7.18 -7.89 -20.86
CA ALA A 49 -6.82 -8.56 -22.10
C ALA A 49 -5.60 -9.44 -21.83
N PHE A 50 -5.71 -10.74 -22.12
CA PHE A 50 -4.65 -11.72 -21.95
C PHE A 50 -4.01 -12.07 -23.29
N GLN A 51 -2.71 -12.34 -23.26
CA GLN A 51 -1.96 -12.87 -24.39
C GLN A 51 -1.21 -14.12 -23.95
N GLY A 52 -1.59 -15.27 -24.51
CA GLY A 52 -0.90 -16.55 -24.33
C GLY A 52 0.18 -16.72 -25.40
N LEU A 53 1.40 -16.27 -25.10
CA LEU A 53 2.53 -16.48 -26.01
C LEU A 53 3.04 -17.90 -25.84
N THR A 54 2.87 -18.73 -26.87
CA THR A 54 3.21 -20.16 -26.82
C THR A 54 4.00 -20.60 -28.04
N HIS A 55 4.94 -21.52 -27.85
CA HIS A 55 5.60 -22.24 -28.94
C HIS A 55 5.07 -23.67 -28.97
N SER A 56 4.64 -24.18 -30.13
CA SER A 56 4.14 -25.55 -30.34
C SER A 56 2.86 -25.96 -29.59
N ALA A 57 2.14 -25.03 -28.95
CA ALA A 57 0.81 -25.29 -28.38
C ALA A 57 -0.26 -25.43 -29.48
N VAL A 58 -1.20 -26.36 -29.28
CA VAL A 58 -2.38 -26.56 -30.14
C VAL A 58 -3.70 -26.27 -29.42
N SER A 59 -3.68 -26.08 -28.11
CA SER A 59 -4.84 -25.66 -27.32
C SER A 59 -4.46 -24.90 -26.06
N TRP A 60 -5.38 -24.05 -25.60
CA TRP A 60 -5.24 -23.20 -24.43
C TRP A 60 -6.44 -23.42 -23.51
N SER A 61 -6.20 -23.39 -22.21
CA SER A 61 -7.24 -23.40 -21.18
C SER A 61 -6.87 -22.34 -20.14
N TRP A 62 -7.72 -21.34 -20.02
CA TRP A 62 -7.62 -20.28 -19.04
C TRP A 62 -8.54 -20.55 -17.87
N ASP A 63 -8.03 -20.32 -16.66
CA ASP A 63 -8.81 -20.10 -15.45
C ASP A 63 -8.46 -18.68 -14.96
N PHE A 64 -9.45 -17.80 -14.89
CA PHE A 64 -9.20 -16.40 -14.53
C PHE A 64 -9.12 -16.17 -13.01
N GLY A 65 -9.33 -17.21 -12.20
CA GLY A 65 -9.31 -17.11 -10.74
C GLY A 65 -10.59 -16.53 -10.14
N ASP A 66 -11.61 -16.22 -10.95
CA ASP A 66 -12.96 -15.81 -10.53
C ASP A 66 -14.03 -16.90 -10.78
N GLY A 67 -13.58 -18.12 -11.11
CA GLY A 67 -14.43 -19.26 -11.45
C GLY A 67 -14.85 -19.32 -12.92
N LYS A 68 -14.45 -18.35 -13.76
CA LYS A 68 -14.68 -18.40 -15.21
C LYS A 68 -13.42 -18.86 -15.97
N THR A 69 -13.66 -19.42 -17.14
CA THR A 69 -12.64 -20.03 -17.99
C THR A 69 -12.76 -19.59 -19.44
N SER A 70 -11.70 -19.77 -20.24
CA SER A 70 -11.74 -19.61 -21.69
C SER A 70 -10.82 -20.62 -22.38
N THR A 71 -11.11 -20.95 -23.64
CA THR A 71 -10.25 -21.77 -24.51
C THR A 71 -9.59 -20.97 -25.63
N GLU A 72 -9.84 -19.66 -25.69
CA GLU A 72 -9.18 -18.77 -26.65
C GLU A 72 -7.71 -18.60 -26.28
N GLN A 73 -6.85 -18.43 -27.29
CA GLN A 73 -5.43 -18.15 -27.04
C GLN A 73 -5.23 -16.79 -26.35
N ASN A 74 -5.94 -15.76 -26.82
CA ASN A 74 -5.81 -14.37 -26.36
C ASN A 74 -7.18 -13.81 -25.93
N PRO A 75 -7.76 -14.27 -24.80
CA PRO A 75 -9.08 -13.84 -24.37
C PRO A 75 -9.07 -12.43 -23.79
N VAL A 76 -10.22 -11.76 -23.89
CA VAL A 76 -10.53 -10.58 -23.08
C VAL A 76 -11.56 -10.98 -22.03
N HIS A 77 -11.22 -10.77 -20.76
CA HIS A 77 -12.07 -11.13 -19.63
C HIS A 77 -12.49 -9.90 -18.84
N VAL A 78 -13.72 -9.89 -18.35
CA VAL A 78 -14.28 -8.83 -17.50
C VAL A 78 -14.64 -9.42 -16.15
N TYR A 79 -13.94 -8.97 -15.11
CA TYR A 79 -14.23 -9.33 -13.72
C TYR A 79 -15.46 -8.58 -13.22
N THR A 80 -16.32 -9.27 -12.47
CA THR A 80 -17.54 -8.66 -11.91
C THR A 80 -17.22 -7.74 -10.73
N ALA A 81 -16.28 -8.15 -9.88
CA ALA A 81 -15.82 -7.42 -8.71
C ALA A 81 -14.35 -7.02 -8.84
N GLY A 82 -13.99 -5.88 -8.25
CA GLY A 82 -12.58 -5.57 -7.99
C GLY A 82 -12.01 -6.50 -6.92
N GLY A 83 -10.71 -6.74 -6.96
CA GLY A 83 -10.02 -7.65 -6.06
C GLY A 83 -8.69 -8.13 -6.63
N TYR A 84 -8.09 -9.06 -5.91
CA TYR A 84 -6.90 -9.77 -6.34
C TYR A 84 -7.29 -11.11 -6.96
N TYR A 85 -6.66 -11.48 -8.07
CA TYR A 85 -6.94 -12.71 -8.81
C TYR A 85 -5.65 -13.36 -9.29
N VAL A 86 -5.64 -14.68 -9.38
CA VAL A 86 -4.55 -15.45 -10.00
C VAL A 86 -5.08 -16.08 -11.28
N ALA A 87 -4.75 -15.50 -12.43
CA ALA A 87 -5.13 -16.07 -13.72
C ALA A 87 -4.08 -17.10 -14.16
N LYS A 88 -4.55 -18.25 -14.65
CA LYS A 88 -3.73 -19.40 -15.00
C LYS A 88 -3.99 -19.79 -16.46
N LEU A 89 -2.92 -19.91 -17.24
CA LEU A 89 -2.93 -20.51 -18.57
C LEU A 89 -2.38 -21.93 -18.49
N THR A 90 -3.13 -22.90 -19.02
CA THR A 90 -2.64 -24.24 -19.34
C THR A 90 -2.61 -24.39 -20.86
N ALA A 91 -1.43 -24.44 -21.45
CA ALA A 91 -1.23 -24.72 -22.86
C ALA A 91 -0.92 -26.20 -23.06
N LYS A 92 -1.38 -26.80 -24.16
CA LYS A 92 -1.13 -28.21 -24.50
C LYS A 92 -0.62 -28.35 -25.92
N ASP A 93 0.41 -29.15 -26.13
CA ASP A 93 0.97 -29.43 -27.46
C ASP A 93 0.24 -30.60 -28.17
N SER A 94 0.65 -30.92 -29.41
CA SER A 94 0.04 -31.99 -30.21
C SER A 94 0.33 -33.41 -29.68
N LYS A 95 1.37 -33.58 -28.87
CA LYS A 95 1.74 -34.86 -28.23
C LYS A 95 1.01 -35.07 -26.90
N GLY A 96 0.36 -34.02 -26.41
CA GLY A 96 -0.42 -34.00 -25.19
C GLY A 96 0.33 -33.51 -23.96
N GLU A 97 1.55 -33.01 -24.12
CA GLU A 97 2.32 -32.36 -23.07
C GLU A 97 1.67 -31.03 -22.68
N THR A 98 1.72 -30.66 -21.40
CA THR A 98 1.08 -29.43 -20.87
C THR A 98 2.06 -28.54 -20.11
N ILE A 99 1.99 -27.23 -20.35
CA ILE A 99 2.67 -26.21 -19.56
C ILE A 99 1.63 -25.32 -18.91
N THR A 100 1.85 -25.04 -17.63
CA THR A 100 1.03 -24.12 -16.83
C THR A 100 1.83 -22.87 -16.49
N LYS A 101 1.22 -21.70 -16.67
CA LYS A 101 1.71 -20.40 -16.17
C LYS A 101 0.62 -19.68 -15.40
N SER A 102 1.03 -18.81 -14.47
CA SER A 102 0.11 -17.99 -13.67
C SER A 102 0.57 -16.53 -13.66
N VAL A 103 -0.39 -15.61 -13.52
CA VAL A 103 -0.15 -14.17 -13.31
C VAL A 103 -1.06 -13.66 -12.20
N ASN A 104 -0.50 -12.85 -11.29
CA ASN A 104 -1.27 -12.18 -10.24
C ASN A 104 -1.81 -10.85 -10.77
N LEU A 105 -3.08 -10.59 -10.52
CA LEU A 105 -3.80 -9.43 -11.01
C LEU A 105 -4.39 -8.63 -9.84
N ALA A 106 -4.30 -7.31 -9.94
CA ALA A 106 -4.95 -6.37 -9.05
C ALA A 106 -6.00 -5.59 -9.86
N VAL A 107 -7.24 -6.05 -9.82
CA VAL A 107 -8.33 -5.57 -10.66
C VAL A 107 -9.18 -4.58 -9.86
N ASP A 108 -9.31 -3.34 -10.34
CA ASP A 108 -10.23 -2.33 -9.78
C ASP A 108 -10.25 -2.27 -8.23
N LEU A 109 -9.08 -2.26 -7.59
CA LEU A 109 -8.96 -2.34 -6.14
C LEU A 109 -9.63 -1.14 -5.44
N ARG A 110 -10.42 -1.44 -4.41
CA ARG A 110 -11.05 -0.44 -3.55
C ARG A 110 -10.15 -0.10 -2.36
N PRO A 111 -10.41 1.01 -1.66
CA PRO A 111 -9.72 1.33 -0.41
C PRO A 111 -9.70 0.18 0.61
N TYR A 112 -10.78 -0.58 0.70
CA TYR A 112 -10.84 -1.76 1.58
C TYR A 112 -9.81 -2.83 1.20
N ASP A 113 -9.63 -3.10 -0.09
CA ASP A 113 -8.68 -4.10 -0.58
C ASP A 113 -7.23 -3.67 -0.28
N TYR A 114 -6.94 -2.36 -0.40
CA TYR A 114 -5.64 -1.84 0.03
C TYR A 114 -5.42 -1.99 1.53
N LEU A 115 -6.44 -1.85 2.36
CA LEU A 115 -6.34 -1.95 3.83
C LEU A 115 -6.01 -3.37 4.28
N VAL A 116 -6.68 -4.37 3.71
CA VAL A 116 -6.64 -5.77 4.17
C VAL A 116 -5.71 -6.66 3.36
N GLY A 117 -5.27 -6.23 2.16
CA GLY A 117 -4.37 -6.97 1.28
C GLY A 117 -5.07 -8.06 0.46
N ASP A 118 -4.26 -8.89 -0.20
CA ASP A 118 -4.75 -10.00 -1.01
C ASP A 118 -5.23 -11.17 -0.13
N HIS A 119 -6.51 -11.14 0.21
CA HIS A 119 -7.18 -12.16 0.99
C HIS A 119 -7.41 -13.49 0.25
N THR A 120 -7.11 -13.55 -1.05
CA THR A 120 -7.25 -14.76 -1.87
C THR A 120 -5.95 -15.57 -1.95
N THR A 121 -4.82 -14.94 -1.61
CA THR A 121 -3.50 -15.59 -1.59
C THR A 121 -3.46 -16.70 -0.52
N ALA A 122 -2.92 -17.86 -0.90
CA ALA A 122 -2.72 -18.98 0.01
C ALA A 122 -1.83 -18.56 1.21
N GLY A 123 -2.28 -18.85 2.43
CA GLY A 123 -1.56 -18.44 3.65
C GLY A 123 -1.84 -17.00 4.10
N TYR A 124 -2.88 -16.35 3.56
CA TYR A 124 -3.29 -15.01 3.96
C TYR A 124 -3.32 -14.81 5.48
N ALA A 125 -2.54 -13.85 5.95
CA ALA A 125 -2.36 -13.54 7.38
C ALA A 125 -2.83 -12.13 7.75
N GLY A 126 -3.62 -11.48 6.89
CA GLY A 126 -3.98 -10.07 7.03
C GLY A 126 -2.87 -9.13 6.57
N LYS A 127 -3.21 -7.87 6.34
CA LYS A 127 -2.22 -6.85 5.97
C LYS A 127 -1.81 -6.03 7.17
N LYS A 128 -0.51 -5.96 7.37
CA LYS A 128 0.12 -5.32 8.52
C LYS A 128 0.57 -3.90 8.19
N TRP A 129 0.29 -2.98 9.11
CA TRP A 129 0.62 -1.57 9.04
C TRP A 129 1.38 -1.15 10.29
N LYS A 130 2.23 -0.15 10.16
CA LYS A 130 2.91 0.50 11.29
C LYS A 130 2.98 2.00 11.04
N LEU A 131 3.10 2.77 12.12
CA LEU A 131 3.28 4.22 12.00
C LEU A 131 4.60 4.52 11.27
N THR A 132 4.57 5.44 10.31
CA THR A 132 5.79 5.85 9.58
C THR A 132 6.73 6.61 10.52
N LYS A 133 8.05 6.39 10.42
CA LYS A 133 9.06 7.12 11.23
C LYS A 133 9.49 8.47 10.63
N ALA A 134 9.26 8.66 9.33
CA ALA A 134 9.51 9.89 8.59
C ALA A 134 8.20 10.63 8.30
N HIS A 135 8.00 11.77 8.96
CA HIS A 135 6.74 12.54 8.94
C HIS A 135 6.82 13.78 8.04
N THR A 136 8.03 14.32 7.85
CA THR A 136 8.25 15.66 7.29
C THR A 136 7.89 15.84 5.80
N ALA A 137 7.82 14.76 5.01
CA ALA A 137 7.39 14.80 3.59
C ALA A 137 5.99 14.21 3.35
N ALA A 138 5.35 13.70 4.41
CA ALA A 138 4.14 12.89 4.33
C ALA A 138 2.85 13.72 4.43
N GLY A 139 2.92 14.99 4.84
CA GLY A 139 1.71 15.74 5.20
C GLY A 139 1.10 15.24 6.51
N ASP A 140 1.96 14.77 7.42
CA ASP A 140 1.62 14.51 8.81
C ASP A 140 1.83 15.80 9.61
N TYR A 141 0.79 16.25 10.31
CA TYR A 141 0.82 17.50 11.06
C TYR A 141 -0.25 17.53 12.14
N LEU A 142 -0.03 18.40 13.14
CA LEU A 142 -1.11 18.80 14.03
C LEU A 142 -1.97 19.85 13.33
N ALA A 143 -3.28 19.61 13.34
CA ALA A 143 -4.27 20.54 12.83
C ALA A 143 -5.24 20.95 13.93
N ASN A 144 -5.88 22.09 13.72
CA ASN A 144 -7.10 22.45 14.42
C ASN A 144 -8.23 21.49 14.01
N ALA A 145 -9.09 21.12 14.96
CA ALA A 145 -10.32 20.35 14.67
C ALA A 145 -11.39 21.27 14.10
N ASP A 146 -11.09 21.91 12.96
CA ASP A 146 -11.99 22.76 12.19
C ASP A 146 -12.35 22.10 10.84
N ALA A 147 -13.19 22.76 10.04
CA ALA A 147 -13.68 22.21 8.78
C ALA A 147 -12.60 22.02 7.71
N THR A 148 -11.46 22.70 7.82
CA THR A 148 -10.40 22.70 6.80
C THR A 148 -9.09 22.11 7.30
N PHE A 149 -9.06 21.61 8.53
CA PHE A 149 -7.87 21.14 9.23
C PHE A 149 -6.74 22.17 9.16
N THR A 150 -7.02 23.42 9.52
CA THR A 150 -5.98 24.46 9.50
C THR A 150 -4.79 24.07 10.38
N SER A 151 -3.59 24.42 9.93
CA SER A 151 -2.34 24.09 10.62
C SER A 151 -2.31 24.64 12.05
N ALA A 152 -1.97 23.78 13.02
CA ALA A 152 -1.59 24.21 14.36
C ALA A 152 -0.07 24.34 14.44
N THR A 153 0.45 25.57 14.49
CA THR A 153 1.87 25.85 14.67
C THR A 153 2.29 25.60 16.13
N PRO A 154 3.58 25.31 16.42
CA PRO A 154 4.73 25.27 15.50
C PRO A 154 4.97 23.93 14.78
N TYR A 155 4.21 22.88 15.08
CA TYR A 155 4.51 21.50 14.67
C TYR A 155 3.83 21.08 13.35
N ASN A 156 4.01 21.89 12.30
CA ASN A 156 3.58 21.57 10.94
C ASN A 156 4.73 21.77 9.92
N PRO A 157 5.22 20.69 9.28
CA PRO A 157 4.86 19.29 9.51
C PRO A 157 5.33 18.79 10.89
N ILE A 158 4.82 17.65 11.32
CA ILE A 158 5.39 16.96 12.49
C ILE A 158 6.86 16.62 12.18
N PRO A 159 7.82 17.00 13.04
CA PRO A 159 9.23 16.65 12.86
C PRO A 159 9.49 15.14 12.96
N ASP A 160 10.46 14.65 12.19
CA ASP A 160 10.94 13.29 12.32
C ASP A 160 11.51 13.05 13.72
N GLY A 161 11.30 11.84 14.25
CA GLY A 161 11.77 11.48 15.59
C GLY A 161 11.09 12.26 16.71
N ILE A 162 10.01 13.04 16.45
CA ILE A 162 9.29 13.75 17.52
C ILE A 162 8.86 12.78 18.62
N PHE A 163 8.42 11.58 18.25
CA PHE A 163 8.04 10.55 19.19
C PHE A 163 9.24 10.07 20.03
N ALA A 164 10.47 10.14 19.52
CA ALA A 164 11.71 9.77 20.23
C ALA A 164 12.28 10.88 21.11
N THR A 165 11.79 12.11 20.99
CA THR A 165 12.27 13.23 21.83
C THR A 165 11.97 12.95 23.29
N SER A 166 12.71 13.57 24.21
CA SER A 166 12.40 13.51 25.66
C SER A 166 10.99 14.02 26.01
N THR A 167 10.37 14.78 25.11
CA THR A 167 8.99 15.30 25.21
C THR A 167 7.97 14.17 25.17
N PHE A 168 8.10 13.24 24.23
CA PHE A 168 7.18 12.10 24.08
C PHE A 168 7.77 10.83 24.71
N ASN A 169 9.09 10.67 24.61
CA ASN A 169 9.88 9.53 25.06
C ASN A 169 9.29 8.17 24.61
N MET A 170 8.73 8.15 23.40
CA MET A 170 8.09 7.00 22.77
C MET A 170 8.99 6.30 21.76
N GLY A 171 9.93 7.05 21.16
CA GLY A 171 10.43 6.74 19.83
C GLY A 171 11.75 5.97 19.74
N ALA A 172 12.23 5.37 20.82
CA ALA A 172 13.13 4.22 20.65
C ALA A 172 12.34 2.91 20.38
N ILE A 173 11.04 2.85 20.72
CA ILE A 173 10.34 1.57 20.90
C ILE A 173 8.96 1.49 20.21
N TYR A 174 8.31 2.62 19.85
CA TYR A 174 6.99 2.55 19.18
C TYR A 174 7.10 1.94 17.76
N ASP A 175 6.98 0.62 17.70
CA ASP A 175 7.05 -0.24 16.51
C ASP A 175 5.82 -1.16 16.45
N ASP A 176 4.72 -0.68 17.04
CA ASP A 176 3.43 -1.34 17.04
C ASP A 176 2.98 -1.67 15.63
N THR A 177 2.39 -2.85 15.51
CA THR A 177 1.85 -3.30 14.23
C THR A 177 0.37 -3.57 14.32
N TYR A 178 -0.33 -3.16 13.27
CA TYR A 178 -1.78 -3.21 13.14
C TYR A 178 -2.10 -4.10 11.95
N THR A 179 -2.72 -5.25 12.20
CA THR A 179 -3.07 -6.21 11.16
C THR A 179 -4.57 -6.19 10.94
N PHE A 180 -4.97 -5.88 9.71
CA PHE A 180 -6.36 -5.88 9.30
C PHE A 180 -6.65 -7.09 8.41
N PHE A 181 -7.76 -7.75 8.69
CA PHE A 181 -8.21 -8.94 8.00
C PHE A 181 -9.48 -8.63 7.20
N TYR A 182 -9.65 -9.34 6.08
CA TYR A 182 -10.80 -9.19 5.19
C TYR A 182 -12.16 -9.52 5.85
N ASP A 183 -12.16 -10.31 6.93
CA ASP A 183 -13.37 -10.63 7.69
C ASP A 183 -13.75 -9.56 8.72
N GLY A 184 -13.03 -8.43 8.75
CA GLY A 184 -13.23 -7.36 9.72
C GLY A 184 -12.54 -7.62 11.06
N LYS A 185 -11.75 -8.68 11.22
CA LYS A 185 -10.87 -8.85 12.39
C LYS A 185 -9.74 -7.82 12.34
N TYR A 186 -9.30 -7.41 13.53
CA TYR A 186 -8.19 -6.52 13.75
C TYR A 186 -7.28 -7.08 14.84
N VAL A 187 -5.97 -6.99 14.64
CA VAL A 187 -4.97 -7.33 15.64
C VAL A 187 -4.03 -6.15 15.82
N HIS A 188 -3.87 -5.73 17.06
CA HIS A 188 -2.86 -4.77 17.45
C HIS A 188 -1.80 -5.49 18.28
N ASP A 189 -0.57 -5.46 17.79
CA ASP A 189 0.60 -6.01 18.45
C ASP A 189 1.44 -4.85 18.97
N VAL A 190 1.32 -4.61 20.28
CA VAL A 190 2.08 -3.64 21.09
C VAL A 190 3.51 -4.08 21.38
N LYS A 191 4.01 -5.14 20.72
CA LYS A 191 5.38 -5.65 20.88
C LYS A 191 5.75 -5.92 22.35
N ALA A 192 7.04 -5.91 22.63
CA ALA A 192 7.59 -6.25 23.94
C ALA A 192 7.41 -5.15 25.00
N ASP A 193 7.07 -3.92 24.60
CA ASP A 193 6.92 -2.82 25.55
C ASP A 193 5.55 -2.81 26.24
N GLY A 194 4.55 -3.48 25.64
CA GLY A 194 3.20 -3.57 26.18
C GLY A 194 2.51 -2.21 26.28
N ALA A 195 2.96 -1.24 25.50
CA ALA A 195 2.50 0.13 25.54
C ALA A 195 1.75 0.49 24.26
N ALA A 196 0.71 1.31 24.41
CA ALA A 196 0.02 1.92 23.29
C ALA A 196 -0.08 3.43 23.49
N PHE A 197 -0.32 4.15 22.40
CA PHE A 197 -0.47 5.59 22.40
C PHE A 197 -1.75 6.05 23.16
N GLY A 198 -1.57 6.78 24.26
CA GLY A 198 -2.65 7.42 25.01
C GLY A 198 -2.99 8.80 24.43
N GLY A 199 -4.28 9.08 24.21
CA GLY A 199 -4.73 10.37 23.71
C GLY A 199 -4.75 11.48 24.76
N LEU A 200 -4.35 12.70 24.35
CA LEU A 200 -4.78 14.08 24.75
C LEU A 200 -3.70 15.11 24.31
N VAL A 201 -4.09 16.29 23.79
CA VAL A 201 -3.21 17.21 22.99
C VAL A 201 -2.54 18.33 23.79
N TYR A 202 -2.48 18.21 25.11
CA TYR A 202 -2.14 19.33 26.00
C TYR A 202 -0.77 19.96 25.70
N GLN A 203 0.27 19.14 25.52
CA GLN A 203 1.65 19.63 25.40
C GLN A 203 1.99 20.21 24.02
N ILE A 204 1.38 19.69 22.94
CA ILE A 204 1.63 20.21 21.57
C ILE A 204 0.91 21.55 21.37
N ALA A 205 -0.29 21.71 21.94
CA ALA A 205 -1.15 22.86 21.68
C ALA A 205 -0.77 24.15 22.45
N THR A 206 -0.02 24.06 23.56
CA THR A 206 0.21 25.23 24.45
C THR A 206 1.66 25.70 24.57
N GLY A 207 2.61 25.14 23.80
CA GLY A 207 3.96 25.71 23.65
C GLY A 207 4.85 25.75 24.90
N GLY A 208 4.58 24.95 25.94
CA GLY A 208 5.36 24.92 27.18
C GLY A 208 6.33 23.75 27.29
N TYR A 209 7.60 24.01 27.62
CA TYR A 209 8.57 23.04 28.16
C TYR A 209 8.80 23.31 29.67
N PRO A 210 9.29 22.37 30.50
CA PRO A 210 9.47 20.92 30.30
C PRO A 210 8.84 20.05 31.42
N ALA A 211 8.77 18.74 31.17
CA ALA A 211 8.67 17.66 32.16
C ALA A 211 7.32 17.46 32.92
N ASN A 212 6.60 16.38 32.55
CA ASN A 212 6.38 15.16 33.36
C ASN A 212 5.04 14.50 33.02
N VAL A 213 5.09 13.26 32.50
CA VAL A 213 4.04 12.27 32.76
C VAL A 213 4.12 11.93 34.25
N LEU A 214 3.00 11.94 34.99
CA LEU A 214 2.93 11.20 36.25
C LEU A 214 1.57 10.53 36.47
N VAL A 215 1.64 9.19 36.58
CA VAL A 215 0.60 8.31 37.10
C VAL A 215 0.43 8.61 38.59
N GLY A 216 -0.76 9.06 38.99
CA GLY A 216 -1.00 9.77 40.25
C GLY A 216 -1.78 11.05 39.96
N ASN A 217 -1.68 12.08 40.80
CA ASN A 217 -2.58 13.25 40.73
C ASN A 217 -2.19 14.33 39.66
N ALA A 218 -2.26 13.95 38.37
CA ALA A 218 -2.34 14.76 37.09
C ALA A 218 -1.02 15.30 36.44
N THR A 219 -0.86 15.55 35.11
CA THR A 219 -1.76 15.90 33.96
C THR A 219 -1.16 15.50 32.56
N TYR A 220 -1.95 15.37 31.47
CA TYR A 220 -1.57 14.67 30.20
C TYR A 220 -1.57 15.50 28.89
N GLY A 221 -0.42 15.52 28.19
CA GLY A 221 -0.29 15.53 26.72
C GLY A 221 0.07 14.10 26.24
N LEU A 222 0.04 13.81 24.93
CA LEU A 222 0.13 12.44 24.37
C LEU A 222 1.05 11.54 25.19
N CYS A 223 0.51 10.46 25.71
CA CYS A 223 1.22 9.59 26.63
C CYS A 223 1.37 8.20 26.03
N ILE A 224 2.17 7.35 26.67
CA ILE A 224 2.09 5.91 26.47
C ILE A 224 1.48 5.31 27.72
N ALA A 225 0.52 4.42 27.54
CA ALA A 225 -0.08 3.69 28.64
C ALA A 225 0.14 2.19 28.43
N LYS A 226 0.44 1.47 29.51
CA LYS A 226 0.41 0.01 29.47
C LYS A 226 -0.97 -0.43 29.00
N TYR A 227 -0.98 -1.33 28.03
CA TYR A 227 -2.18 -1.76 27.38
C TYR A 227 -2.12 -3.26 27.09
N THR A 228 -3.30 -3.87 27.08
CA THR A 228 -3.48 -5.25 26.69
C THR A 228 -4.49 -5.26 25.54
N PRO A 229 -4.05 -5.53 24.30
CA PRO A 229 -4.93 -5.63 23.15
C PRO A 229 -6.09 -6.57 23.40
N GLN A 230 -7.29 -6.13 23.03
CA GLN A 230 -8.48 -6.95 23.16
C GLN A 230 -8.37 -8.20 22.28
N ALA A 231 -8.64 -9.36 22.88
CA ALA A 231 -8.79 -10.60 22.13
C ALA A 231 -9.99 -10.49 21.17
N ASN A 232 -9.77 -10.81 19.89
CA ASN A 232 -10.79 -10.77 18.84
C ASN A 232 -11.35 -9.38 18.54
N ALA A 233 -10.51 -8.34 18.63
CA ALA A 233 -10.88 -7.02 18.16
C ALA A 233 -11.33 -7.04 16.68
N LYS A 234 -12.29 -6.18 16.37
CA LYS A 234 -12.91 -6.00 15.06
C LYS A 234 -12.86 -4.54 14.64
N PHE A 235 -13.00 -4.30 13.35
CA PHE A 235 -13.22 -2.99 12.79
C PHE A 235 -14.36 -3.02 11.77
N THR A 236 -15.01 -1.87 11.58
CA THR A 236 -15.94 -1.64 10.47
C THR A 236 -15.33 -0.57 9.58
N PHE A 237 -15.31 -0.83 8.26
CA PHE A 237 -14.88 0.14 7.26
C PHE A 237 -16.08 0.66 6.48
N VAL A 238 -16.23 1.99 6.41
CA VAL A 238 -17.33 2.64 5.69
C VAL A 238 -16.73 3.61 4.68
N GLU A 239 -17.13 3.50 3.41
CA GLU A 239 -16.52 4.28 2.32
C GLU A 239 -17.14 5.66 2.07
N SER A 240 -18.38 5.83 2.52
CA SER A 240 -19.16 7.05 2.34
C SER A 240 -20.16 7.19 3.49
N GLU A 241 -19.73 7.87 4.55
CA GLU A 241 -20.61 8.27 5.65
C GLU A 241 -20.46 9.74 6.01
N ASP A 242 -21.52 10.29 6.59
CA ASP A 242 -21.46 11.59 7.22
C ASP A 242 -20.91 11.42 8.64
N PHE A 243 -19.66 11.82 8.84
CA PHE A 243 -19.00 11.72 10.13
C PHE A 243 -19.15 13.03 10.92
N LYS A 244 -19.77 12.93 12.09
CA LYS A 244 -19.97 14.06 12.99
C LYS A 244 -19.02 13.97 14.16
N VAL A 245 -18.38 15.09 14.47
CA VAL A 245 -17.54 15.24 15.66
C VAL A 245 -17.94 16.48 16.44
N SER A 246 -17.89 16.38 17.76
CA SER A 246 -17.88 17.56 18.60
C SER A 246 -16.60 18.37 18.34
N SER A 247 -16.70 19.70 18.41
CA SER A 247 -15.58 20.58 18.11
C SER A 247 -15.66 21.84 18.96
N ALA A 248 -14.51 22.36 19.40
CA ALA A 248 -14.45 23.62 20.13
C ALA A 248 -14.70 24.85 19.25
N TYR A 249 -14.71 24.69 17.92
CA TYR A 249 -14.88 25.79 16.97
C TYR A 249 -16.35 26.11 16.68
N THR A 250 -17.27 25.18 16.97
CA THR A 250 -18.71 25.41 16.76
C THR A 250 -19.53 24.69 17.84
N SER A 251 -20.61 25.32 18.31
CA SER A 251 -21.53 24.70 19.28
C SER A 251 -22.33 23.53 18.71
N ALA A 252 -22.47 23.44 17.38
CA ALA A 252 -23.16 22.35 16.68
C ALA A 252 -22.23 21.16 16.37
N GLY A 253 -20.93 21.29 16.61
CA GLY A 253 -19.91 20.36 16.11
C GLY A 253 -19.64 20.51 14.61
N LEU A 254 -18.81 19.61 14.09
CA LEU A 254 -18.45 19.54 12.68
C LEU A 254 -19.08 18.31 12.03
N THR A 255 -19.46 18.45 10.77
CA THR A 255 -19.93 17.35 9.93
C THR A 255 -19.05 17.25 8.70
N PHE A 256 -18.35 16.13 8.56
CA PHE A 256 -17.59 15.77 7.37
C PHE A 256 -18.45 14.85 6.52
N LYS A 257 -18.69 15.21 5.26
CA LYS A 257 -19.60 14.50 4.36
C LYS A 257 -18.87 13.45 3.54
N GLY A 258 -19.47 12.28 3.37
CA GLY A 258 -18.95 11.22 2.50
C GLY A 258 -17.54 10.75 2.84
N THR A 259 -17.17 10.75 4.13
CA THR A 259 -15.83 10.35 4.57
C THR A 259 -15.68 8.84 4.58
N LYS A 260 -14.42 8.40 4.46
CA LYS A 260 -14.02 7.01 4.74
C LYS A 260 -13.65 6.89 6.19
N THR A 261 -14.17 5.91 6.90
CA THR A 261 -13.87 5.76 8.34
C THR A 261 -13.61 4.32 8.72
N LEU A 262 -12.82 4.19 9.79
CA LEU A 262 -12.59 2.95 10.50
C LEU A 262 -13.15 3.11 11.91
N ASP A 263 -14.10 2.26 12.27
CA ASP A 263 -14.72 2.19 13.60
C ASP A 263 -14.26 0.91 14.29
N PHE A 264 -13.60 1.02 15.44
CA PHE A 264 -12.95 -0.09 16.10
C PHE A 264 -13.74 -0.59 17.30
N SER A 265 -13.87 -1.91 17.42
CA SER A 265 -14.42 -2.53 18.62
C SER A 265 -13.41 -2.40 19.76
N GLY A 266 -13.88 -2.08 20.97
CA GLY A 266 -13.05 -2.15 22.17
C GLY A 266 -12.72 -0.82 22.79
N THR A 267 -11.53 -0.72 23.39
CA THR A 267 -11.08 0.41 24.22
C THR A 267 -9.93 1.20 23.60
N GLU A 268 -9.39 0.77 22.46
CA GLU A 268 -8.32 1.44 21.72
C GLU A 268 -8.50 1.23 20.20
N PHE A 269 -7.95 2.14 19.41
CA PHE A 269 -7.88 2.05 17.96
C PHE A 269 -6.49 2.50 17.48
N ILE A 270 -5.87 1.82 16.52
CA ILE A 270 -4.63 2.27 15.82
C ILE A 270 -3.59 2.94 16.73
N GLY A 271 -3.38 2.41 17.92
CA GLY A 271 -2.46 2.98 18.88
C GLY A 271 -3.11 3.99 19.81
N PHE A 272 -4.13 4.73 19.40
CA PHE A 272 -4.74 5.83 20.16
C PHE A 272 -5.87 5.36 21.07
N ARG A 273 -5.75 5.72 22.35
CA ARG A 273 -6.86 5.68 23.30
C ARG A 273 -7.48 7.07 23.41
N ASP A 274 -8.55 7.31 22.65
CA ASP A 274 -9.42 8.48 22.80
C ASP A 274 -10.91 8.09 22.73
N PHE A 275 -11.81 9.01 23.08
CA PHE A 275 -13.23 8.74 23.29
C PHE A 275 -14.00 8.38 22.01
N GLN A 276 -13.48 8.72 20.83
CA GLN A 276 -14.23 8.56 19.58
C GLN A 276 -14.09 7.19 18.93
N ARG A 277 -13.03 6.40 19.24
CA ARG A 277 -12.78 5.03 18.72
C ARG A 277 -12.96 4.86 17.21
N LYS A 278 -12.84 5.97 16.49
CA LYS A 278 -13.19 6.11 15.10
C LYS A 278 -12.27 7.15 14.47
N VAL A 279 -11.73 6.80 13.31
CA VAL A 279 -10.78 7.64 12.58
C VAL A 279 -11.28 7.83 11.16
N VAL A 280 -10.88 8.95 10.56
CA VAL A 280 -11.14 9.20 9.14
C VAL A 280 -9.93 8.75 8.34
N MET A 281 -10.14 7.92 7.33
CA MET A 281 -9.12 7.54 6.38
C MET A 281 -9.03 8.59 5.28
N ARG A 282 -7.99 9.42 5.34
CA ARG A 282 -7.76 10.50 4.37
C ARG A 282 -7.32 9.96 3.03
N SER A 283 -6.42 8.98 3.03
CA SER A 283 -5.92 8.32 1.83
C SER A 283 -5.39 6.93 2.14
N ILE A 284 -5.39 6.05 1.14
CA ILE A 284 -4.79 4.72 1.22
C ILE A 284 -4.31 4.24 -0.15
N SER A 285 -3.20 3.52 -0.15
CA SER A 285 -2.60 2.83 -1.29
C SER A 285 -2.07 1.46 -0.84
N ASN A 286 -1.39 0.74 -1.73
CA ASN A 286 -0.80 -0.54 -1.34
C ASN A 286 0.32 -0.42 -0.28
N THR A 287 0.98 0.73 -0.18
CA THR A 287 2.16 0.90 0.70
C THR A 287 1.96 1.91 1.80
N ARG A 288 0.90 2.74 1.72
CA ARG A 288 0.72 3.88 2.63
C ARG A 288 -0.75 4.12 2.94
N MET A 289 -1.03 4.48 4.18
CA MET A 289 -2.35 4.90 4.67
C MET A 289 -2.18 6.18 5.48
N GLN A 290 -3.10 7.14 5.37
CA GLN A 290 -3.10 8.34 6.20
C GLN A 290 -4.43 8.45 6.94
N LEU A 291 -4.35 8.61 8.25
CA LEU A 291 -5.49 8.67 9.15
C LEU A 291 -5.58 10.05 9.81
N ILE A 292 -6.81 10.51 10.02
CA ILE A 292 -7.14 11.70 10.79
C ILE A 292 -7.78 11.22 12.10
N MET A 293 -7.16 11.61 13.20
CA MET A 293 -7.57 11.25 14.55
C MET A 293 -7.91 12.53 15.28
N PHE A 294 -9.14 12.65 15.75
CA PHE A 294 -9.58 13.82 16.47
C PHE A 294 -9.23 13.68 17.95
N MET A 295 -8.93 14.81 18.58
CA MET A 295 -8.36 14.82 19.93
C MET A 295 -8.85 16.03 20.75
N ALA A 296 -9.04 15.82 22.05
CA ALA A 296 -9.36 16.89 23.00
C ALA A 296 -8.11 17.58 23.57
N ALA A 297 -8.22 18.87 23.91
CA ALA A 297 -7.08 19.66 24.43
C ALA A 297 -6.63 19.22 25.84
N SER A 298 -7.55 18.74 26.66
CA SER A 298 -7.28 18.33 28.04
C SER A 298 -8.33 17.34 28.53
N ASP A 299 -8.02 16.71 29.65
CA ASP A 299 -8.91 15.84 30.44
C ASP A 299 -10.15 16.56 30.98
N LYS A 300 -10.12 17.90 31.07
CA LYS A 300 -11.28 18.72 31.47
C LYS A 300 -12.25 19.03 30.32
N ALA A 301 -11.85 18.75 29.08
CA ALA A 301 -12.64 19.00 27.87
C ALA A 301 -12.92 17.70 27.08
N VAL A 302 -13.00 16.58 27.80
CA VAL A 302 -13.30 15.25 27.25
C VAL A 302 -14.56 15.30 26.40
N GLY A 303 -14.47 14.79 25.17
CA GLY A 303 -15.58 14.76 24.23
C GLY A 303 -15.81 16.06 23.47
N VAL A 304 -14.92 17.05 23.53
CA VAL A 304 -14.90 18.22 22.63
C VAL A 304 -13.53 18.30 21.95
N ASN A 305 -13.50 18.08 20.64
CA ASN A 305 -12.24 18.09 19.90
C ASN A 305 -11.76 19.52 19.66
N THR A 306 -10.50 19.77 19.97
CA THR A 306 -9.82 21.03 19.66
C THR A 306 -8.82 20.85 18.52
N HIS A 307 -8.31 19.64 18.34
CA HIS A 307 -7.30 19.34 17.32
C HIS A 307 -7.58 18.03 16.60
N ALA A 308 -6.93 17.88 15.45
CA ALA A 308 -6.83 16.64 14.74
C ALA A 308 -5.35 16.32 14.49
N LEU A 309 -4.98 15.05 14.65
CA LEU A 309 -3.67 14.54 14.27
C LEU A 309 -3.80 13.82 12.94
N ILE A 310 -3.06 14.28 11.95
CA ILE A 310 -2.95 13.59 10.68
C ILE A 310 -1.65 12.79 10.72
N LEU A 311 -1.72 11.46 10.71
CA LEU A 311 -0.55 10.57 10.71
C LEU A 311 -0.59 9.57 9.57
N SER A 312 0.61 9.24 9.08
CA SER A 312 0.84 8.23 8.05
C SER A 312 1.31 6.91 8.64
N PHE A 313 0.82 5.85 8.03
CA PHE A 313 1.18 4.47 8.29
C PHE A 313 1.75 3.87 7.01
N GLU A 314 2.74 3.01 7.15
CA GLU A 314 3.34 2.25 6.06
C GLU A 314 2.99 0.77 6.19
N ALA A 315 2.81 0.11 5.04
CA ALA A 315 2.64 -1.33 5.00
C ALA A 315 3.96 -2.00 5.45
N VAL A 316 3.86 -2.96 6.36
CA VAL A 316 5.01 -3.78 6.76
C VAL A 316 5.29 -4.76 5.61
N LYS A 317 6.49 -4.71 5.06
CA LYS A 317 6.94 -5.67 4.05
C LYS A 317 7.13 -7.03 4.73
N GLU A 318 6.54 -8.06 4.16
CA GLU A 318 6.80 -9.46 4.52
C GLU A 318 8.14 -9.94 3.98
#